data_AF-A0AAU9IED1-F1
#
_entry.id   AF-A0AAU9IED1-F1
#
_cell.length_a   1.000
_cell.length_b   1.000
_cell.length_c   1.000
_cell.angle_alpha   90.00
_cell.angle_beta   90.00
_cell.angle_gamma   90.00
#
_symmetry.space_group_name_H-M   'P 1'
#
loop_
_entity.id
_entity.type
_entity.pdbx_description
1 polymer ?
#
loop_
_entity_poly.entity_id
_entity_poly.type
_entity_poly.pdbx_seq_one_letter_code
_entity_poly.pdbx_strand_id
1 'polypeptide(L)'
;MFSFSISKFLKPDRVVPHDEETYYMTEAEAKELSVGFNQQLKQCSVQIEEFNNRNQSLKEKLLQTSKRNKKMQENTAQKEEELKHMENDLINRKQYLEQLEARLNQSSQDITNENWKEDIEQAKISIENSSYDRLRTNIFSLLNHLKDLEAQKLSLQTENEIINKKITETKEKEYRPLECKNCKSIFIPIQNHDMACSYHPGKLKYYSCRGCGEDAYMNCCLKCKKCSEGCKISHHVA
;
A
#
# COMPACT_ATOMS: atom_id res chain seq x y z
N MET A 1 0.40 -13.64 -30.80
CA MET A 1 0.67 -13.81 -32.24
C MET A 1 -0.12 -12.75 -32.99
N PHE A 2 0.53 -11.68 -33.46
CA PHE A 2 -0.12 -10.64 -34.24
C PHE A 2 0.39 -10.73 -35.68
N SER A 3 -0.47 -11.15 -36.61
CA SER A 3 -0.18 -11.11 -38.05
C SER A 3 -0.58 -9.74 -38.60
N PHE A 4 0.39 -8.92 -38.97
CA PHE A 4 0.13 -7.72 -39.74
C PHE A 4 0.09 -8.09 -41.22
N SER A 5 -1.11 -8.11 -41.80
CA SER A 5 -1.32 -8.29 -43.24
C SER A 5 -1.23 -6.94 -43.94
N ILE A 6 -0.07 -6.65 -44.54
CA ILE A 6 0.14 -5.50 -45.43
C ILE A 6 -0.28 -5.94 -46.83
N SER A 7 -1.58 -5.96 -47.09
CA SER A 7 -2.11 -6.32 -48.42
C SER A 7 -3.33 -5.47 -48.74
N LYS A 8 -3.12 -4.15 -48.92
CA LYS A 8 -4.21 -3.27 -49.37
C LYS A 8 -3.76 -1.94 -50.01
N PHE A 9 -2.68 -1.92 -50.79
CA PHE A 9 -2.40 -0.78 -51.70
C PHE A 9 -1.64 -1.23 -52.96
N LEU A 10 -2.28 -2.05 -53.78
CA LEU A 10 -1.88 -2.19 -55.19
C LEU A 10 -3.16 -2.16 -56.03
N LYS A 11 -3.43 -0.99 -56.62
CA LYS A 11 -4.32 -0.90 -57.78
C LYS A 11 -3.44 -1.18 -59.01
N PRO A 12 -3.81 -2.13 -59.88
CA PRO A 12 -3.14 -2.29 -61.16
C PRO A 12 -3.66 -1.25 -62.15
N ASP A 13 -2.87 -1.04 -63.19
CA ASP A 13 -3.21 -0.42 -64.48
C ASP A 13 -3.14 1.11 -64.57
N ARG A 14 -1.90 1.59 -64.71
CA ARG A 14 -1.55 2.58 -65.73
C ARG A 14 -0.33 2.11 -66.49
N VAL A 15 -0.54 1.71 -67.75
CA VAL A 15 0.51 1.57 -68.76
C VAL A 15 0.99 2.99 -69.07
N VAL A 16 2.20 3.33 -68.59
CA VAL A 16 2.89 4.59 -68.89
C VAL A 16 3.90 4.33 -70.02
N PRO A 17 4.05 5.24 -70.99
CA PRO A 17 4.97 5.06 -72.11
C PRO A 17 6.42 5.00 -71.63
N HIS A 18 7.17 4.04 -72.17
CA HIS A 18 8.62 3.90 -72.01
C HIS A 18 9.35 5.01 -72.76
N ASP A 19 9.71 6.08 -72.05
CA ASP A 19 10.97 6.77 -72.28
C ASP A 19 11.84 6.44 -71.06
N GLU A 20 12.81 5.52 -71.24
CA GLU A 20 13.76 5.12 -70.19
C GLU A 20 14.79 6.23 -69.95
N GLU A 21 14.35 7.34 -69.37
CA GLU A 21 15.25 8.26 -68.68
C GLU A 21 15.82 7.51 -67.47
N THR A 22 17.05 7.04 -67.62
CA THR A 22 17.82 6.45 -66.52
C THR A 22 18.11 7.55 -65.51
N TYR A 23 17.27 7.64 -64.48
CA TYR A 23 17.40 8.61 -63.41
C TYR A 23 18.51 8.17 -62.45
N TYR A 24 19.71 8.69 -62.65
CA TYR A 24 20.85 8.44 -61.75
C TYR A 24 20.75 9.35 -60.54
N MET A 25 20.66 8.75 -59.35
CA MET A 25 20.71 9.46 -58.07
C MET A 25 22.03 10.22 -57.97
N THR A 26 21.95 11.49 -57.62
CA THR A 26 23.13 12.32 -57.41
C THR A 26 23.84 11.93 -56.10
N GLU A 27 25.15 12.19 -56.01
CA GLU A 27 25.93 11.93 -54.78
C GLU A 27 25.36 12.69 -53.57
N ALA A 28 24.77 13.87 -53.79
CA ALA A 28 24.15 14.67 -52.74
C ALA A 28 22.89 13.99 -52.18
N GLU A 29 22.01 13.47 -53.04
CA GLU A 29 20.81 12.73 -52.63
C GLU A 29 21.19 11.44 -51.89
N ALA A 30 22.22 10.72 -52.35
CA ALA A 30 22.73 9.53 -51.68
C ALA A 30 23.27 9.85 -50.27
N LYS A 31 23.98 10.98 -50.10
CA LYS A 31 24.46 11.45 -48.79
C LYS A 31 23.31 11.82 -47.88
N GLU A 32 22.31 12.56 -48.36
CA GLU A 32 21.15 12.96 -47.57
C GLU A 32 20.37 11.74 -47.07
N LEU A 33 20.14 10.75 -47.94
CA LEU A 33 19.54 9.47 -47.56
C LEU A 33 20.36 8.76 -46.49
N SER A 34 21.69 8.69 -46.64
CA SER A 34 22.56 8.07 -45.63
C SER A 34 22.48 8.78 -44.28
N VAL A 35 22.42 10.11 -44.25
CA VAL A 35 22.21 10.87 -43.00
C VAL A 35 20.85 10.55 -42.38
N GLY A 36 19.79 10.52 -43.18
CA GLY A 36 18.44 10.16 -42.73
C GLY A 36 18.38 8.76 -42.11
N PHE A 37 18.95 7.75 -42.78
CA PHE A 37 19.05 6.39 -42.25
C PHE A 37 19.84 6.32 -40.96
N ASN A 38 20.99 6.98 -40.88
CA ASN A 38 21.81 7.00 -39.66
C ASN A 38 21.08 7.68 -38.49
N GLN A 39 20.28 8.71 -38.76
CA GLN A 39 19.47 9.37 -37.73
C GLN A 39 18.34 8.46 -37.25
N GLN A 40 17.65 7.77 -38.15
CA GLN A 40 16.63 6.77 -37.80
C GLN A 40 17.23 5.61 -36.99
N LEU A 41 18.39 5.09 -37.38
CA LEU A 41 19.10 4.04 -36.64
C LEU A 41 19.45 4.49 -35.21
N LYS A 42 19.92 5.74 -35.04
CA LYS A 42 20.16 6.31 -33.71
C LYS A 42 18.88 6.40 -32.89
N GLN A 43 17.79 6.86 -33.47
CA GLN A 43 16.49 6.93 -32.78
C GLN A 43 15.99 5.55 -32.36
N CYS A 44 16.07 4.55 -33.24
CA CYS A 44 15.74 3.17 -32.91
C CYS A 44 16.64 2.62 -31.78
N SER A 45 17.94 2.93 -31.79
CA SER A 45 18.86 2.51 -30.72
C SER A 45 18.45 3.09 -29.36
N VAL A 46 18.10 4.38 -29.31
CA VAL A 46 17.62 5.02 -28.07
C VAL A 46 16.32 4.38 -27.59
N GLN A 47 15.36 4.13 -28.49
CA GLN A 47 14.11 3.47 -28.15
C GLN A 47 14.34 2.05 -27.60
N ILE A 48 15.25 1.27 -28.20
CA ILE A 48 15.61 -0.07 -27.71
C ILE A 48 16.17 0.02 -26.29
N GLU A 49 17.04 0.99 -26.02
CA GLU A 49 17.60 1.21 -24.68
C GLU A 49 16.50 1.60 -23.66
N GLU A 50 15.60 2.51 -24.02
CA GLU A 50 14.45 2.88 -23.19
C GLU A 50 13.54 1.68 -22.90
N PHE A 51 13.24 0.85 -23.90
CA PHE A 51 12.44 -0.36 -23.72
C PHE A 51 13.15 -1.39 -22.83
N ASN A 52 14.47 -1.55 -22.97
CA ASN A 52 15.26 -2.44 -22.12
C ASN A 52 15.24 -1.97 -20.66
N ASN A 53 15.46 -0.68 -20.42
CA ASN A 53 15.40 -0.09 -19.08
C ASN A 53 14.00 -0.25 -18.46
N ARG A 54 12.94 -0.01 -19.25
CA ARG A 54 11.56 -0.22 -18.80
C ARG A 54 11.28 -1.68 -18.48
N ASN A 55 11.73 -2.61 -19.30
CA ASN A 55 11.58 -4.04 -19.06
C ASN A 55 12.32 -4.50 -17.81
N GLN A 56 13.52 -3.99 -17.56
CA GLN A 56 14.27 -4.28 -16.35
C GLN A 56 13.54 -3.77 -15.10
N SER A 57 13.07 -2.52 -15.11
CA SER A 57 12.28 -1.96 -14.01
C SER A 57 10.99 -2.75 -13.74
N LEU A 58 10.30 -3.20 -14.80
CA LEU A 58 9.11 -4.04 -14.65
C LEU A 58 9.42 -5.42 -14.05
N LYS A 59 10.55 -6.04 -14.42
CA LYS A 59 10.99 -7.31 -13.83
C LYS A 59 11.28 -7.17 -12.33
N GLU A 60 11.94 -6.09 -11.93
CA GLU A 60 12.22 -5.80 -10.52
C GLU A 60 10.93 -5.59 -9.71
N LYS A 61 9.97 -4.80 -10.24
CA LYS A 61 8.65 -4.60 -9.62
C LYS A 61 7.86 -5.89 -9.51
N LEU A 62 7.91 -6.75 -10.54
CA LEU A 62 7.25 -8.06 -10.53
C LEU A 62 7.84 -8.95 -9.43
N LEU A 63 9.17 -9.01 -9.33
CA LEU A 63 9.87 -9.77 -8.30
C LEU A 63 9.52 -9.28 -6.89
N GLN A 64 9.49 -7.96 -6.68
CA GLN A 64 9.13 -7.37 -5.39
C GLN A 64 7.67 -7.68 -5.01
N THR A 65 6.74 -7.56 -5.96
CA THR A 65 5.33 -7.90 -5.74
C THR A 65 5.16 -9.39 -5.45
N SER A 66 5.89 -10.25 -6.16
CA SER A 66 5.89 -11.70 -5.91
C SER A 66 6.37 -12.04 -4.49
N LYS A 67 7.48 -11.42 -4.03
CA LYS A 67 7.96 -11.57 -2.65
C LYS A 67 6.93 -11.12 -1.61
N ARG A 68 6.27 -9.97 -1.86
CA ARG A 68 5.21 -9.45 -0.97
C ARG A 68 4.02 -10.41 -0.91
N ASN A 69 3.58 -10.96 -2.04
CA ASN A 69 2.47 -11.90 -2.11
C ASN A 69 2.81 -13.20 -1.37
N LYS A 70 4.04 -13.72 -1.52
CA LYS A 70 4.47 -14.91 -0.79
C LYS A 70 4.42 -14.70 0.72
N LYS A 71 4.94 -13.57 1.21
CA LYS A 71 4.87 -13.22 2.64
C LYS A 71 3.42 -13.09 3.13
N MET A 72 2.54 -12.54 2.30
CA MET A 72 1.12 -12.42 2.64
C MET A 72 0.46 -13.79 2.73
N GLN A 73 0.77 -14.71 1.82
CA GLN A 73 0.27 -16.10 1.86
C GLN A 73 0.75 -16.85 3.11
N GLU A 74 2.03 -16.69 3.48
CA GLU A 74 2.59 -17.26 4.71
C GLU A 74 1.86 -16.74 5.95
N ASN A 75 1.61 -15.42 6.03
CA ASN A 75 0.86 -14.81 7.12
C ASN A 75 -0.60 -15.32 7.18
N THR A 76 -1.27 -15.46 6.04
CA THR A 76 -2.64 -15.99 5.99
C THR A 76 -2.68 -17.42 6.49
N ALA A 77 -1.74 -18.27 6.04
CA ALA A 77 -1.66 -19.66 6.50
C ALA A 77 -1.43 -19.75 8.01
N GLN A 78 -0.55 -18.91 8.58
CA GLN A 78 -0.32 -18.85 10.01
C GLN A 78 -1.60 -18.44 10.78
N LYS A 79 -2.35 -17.45 10.28
CA LYS A 79 -3.61 -17.01 10.91
C LYS A 79 -4.70 -18.07 10.85
N GLU A 80 -4.76 -18.84 9.76
CA GLU A 80 -5.68 -19.98 9.65
C GLU A 80 -5.34 -21.08 10.67
N GLU A 81 -4.06 -21.33 10.93
CA GLU A 81 -3.62 -22.28 11.96
C GLU A 81 -3.97 -21.79 13.38
N GLU A 82 -3.74 -20.51 13.67
CA GLU A 82 -4.14 -19.89 14.94
C GLU A 82 -5.67 -19.97 15.17
N LEU A 83 -6.47 -19.71 14.14
CA LEU A 83 -7.93 -19.81 14.20
C LEU A 83 -8.38 -21.23 14.51
N LYS A 84 -7.81 -22.24 13.84
CA LYS A 84 -8.12 -23.65 14.12
C LYS A 84 -7.76 -24.04 15.55
N HIS A 85 -6.65 -23.53 16.07
CA HIS A 85 -6.27 -23.78 17.46
C HIS A 85 -7.30 -23.19 18.45
N MET A 86 -7.70 -21.93 18.24
CA MET A 86 -8.74 -21.29 19.07
C MET A 86 -10.10 -21.97 18.97
N GLU A 87 -10.49 -22.46 17.79
CA GLU A 87 -11.73 -23.22 17.60
C GLU A 87 -11.72 -24.52 18.43
N ASN A 88 -10.60 -25.25 18.42
CA ASN A 88 -10.45 -26.46 19.23
C ASN A 88 -10.53 -26.15 20.73
N ASP A 89 -9.90 -25.06 21.18
CA ASP A 89 -9.98 -24.63 22.58
C ASP A 89 -11.40 -24.27 23.02
N LEU A 90 -12.17 -23.62 22.14
CA LEU A 90 -13.58 -23.31 22.38
C LEU A 90 -14.42 -24.59 22.49
N ILE A 91 -14.18 -25.58 21.62
CA ILE A 91 -14.85 -26.88 21.69
C ILE A 91 -14.53 -27.58 23.02
N ASN A 92 -13.26 -27.61 23.43
CA ASN A 92 -12.84 -28.21 24.69
C ASN A 92 -13.48 -27.53 25.90
N ARG A 93 -13.53 -26.19 25.92
CA ARG A 93 -14.19 -25.42 26.99
C ARG A 93 -15.69 -25.67 27.02
N LYS A 94 -16.34 -25.79 25.86
CA LYS A 94 -17.77 -26.09 25.78
C LYS A 94 -18.08 -27.47 26.37
N GLN A 95 -17.31 -28.50 26.02
CA GLN A 95 -17.47 -29.84 26.59
C GLN A 95 -17.26 -29.84 28.11
N TYR A 96 -16.30 -29.07 28.62
CA TYR A 96 -16.08 -28.93 30.04
C TYR A 96 -17.26 -28.26 30.77
N LEU A 97 -17.85 -27.22 30.18
CA LEU A 97 -19.05 -26.56 30.71
C LEU A 97 -20.25 -27.52 30.75
N GLU A 98 -20.47 -28.29 29.67
CA GLU A 98 -21.52 -29.31 29.62
C GLU A 98 -21.35 -30.37 30.72
N GLN A 99 -20.11 -30.79 31.02
CA GLN A 99 -19.82 -31.70 32.13
C GLN A 99 -20.13 -31.08 33.50
N LEU A 100 -19.81 -29.80 33.69
CA LEU A 100 -20.12 -29.09 34.93
C LEU A 100 -21.63 -28.93 35.14
N GLU A 101 -22.37 -28.58 34.08
CA GLU A 101 -23.83 -28.48 34.11
C GLU A 101 -24.48 -29.84 34.45
N ALA A 102 -24.00 -30.93 33.87
CA ALA A 102 -24.48 -32.27 34.18
C ALA A 102 -24.27 -32.63 35.66
N ARG A 103 -23.09 -32.31 36.24
CA ARG A 103 -22.80 -32.53 37.67
C ARG A 103 -23.69 -31.67 38.56
N LEU A 104 -23.93 -30.41 38.18
CA LEU A 104 -24.78 -29.51 38.95
C LEU A 104 -26.23 -30.00 38.99
N ASN A 105 -26.73 -30.52 37.86
CA ASN A 105 -28.07 -31.09 37.76
C ASN A 105 -28.20 -32.40 38.57
N GLN A 106 -27.20 -33.27 38.55
CA GLN A 106 -27.16 -34.47 39.41
C GLN A 106 -27.16 -34.11 40.89
N SER A 107 -26.29 -33.19 41.30
CA SER A 107 -26.23 -32.73 42.70
C SER A 107 -27.54 -32.06 43.15
N SER A 108 -28.29 -31.44 42.24
CA SER A 108 -29.59 -30.84 42.55
C SER A 108 -30.70 -31.90 42.78
N GLN A 109 -30.56 -33.10 42.23
CA GLN A 109 -31.48 -34.22 42.46
C GLN A 109 -31.19 -34.93 43.80
N ASP A 110 -29.92 -35.05 44.19
CA ASP A 110 -29.52 -35.68 45.46
C ASP A 110 -29.95 -34.90 46.72
N ILE A 111 -30.29 -33.62 46.58
CA ILE A 111 -30.79 -32.75 47.68
C ILE A 111 -32.21 -33.14 48.15
N THR A 112 -32.89 -34.06 47.46
CA THR A 112 -34.23 -34.56 47.86
C THR A 112 -34.21 -35.80 48.77
N ASN A 113 -33.03 -36.32 49.14
CA ASN A 113 -32.90 -37.49 50.00
C ASN A 113 -32.65 -37.10 51.46
N GLU A 114 -33.54 -37.46 52.39
CA GLU A 114 -33.59 -37.04 53.80
C GLU A 114 -32.45 -37.55 54.71
N ASN A 115 -31.27 -37.86 54.16
CA ASN A 115 -30.07 -38.23 54.95
C ASN A 115 -29.06 -37.08 55.13
N TRP A 116 -29.35 -35.89 54.59
CA TRP A 116 -28.45 -34.73 54.60
C TRP A 116 -28.14 -34.17 56.00
N LYS A 117 -28.90 -34.50 57.04
CA LYS A 117 -28.69 -33.94 58.39
C LYS A 117 -27.50 -34.52 59.13
N GLU A 118 -27.21 -35.82 58.98
CA GLU A 118 -26.02 -36.45 59.57
C GLU A 118 -24.76 -36.14 58.77
N ASP A 119 -24.87 -36.06 57.43
CA ASP A 119 -23.77 -35.66 56.56
C ASP A 119 -23.41 -34.16 56.70
N ILE A 120 -24.37 -33.27 56.98
CA ILE A 120 -24.10 -31.85 57.25
C ILE A 120 -23.34 -31.64 58.56
N GLU A 121 -23.58 -32.44 59.60
CA GLU A 121 -22.91 -32.26 60.89
C GLU A 121 -21.47 -32.84 60.88
N GLN A 122 -21.23 -33.92 60.14
CA GLN A 122 -19.88 -34.42 59.82
C GLN A 122 -19.13 -33.49 58.85
N ALA A 123 -19.83 -32.93 57.85
CA ALA A 123 -19.24 -31.96 56.93
C ALA A 123 -18.92 -30.63 57.62
N LYS A 124 -19.73 -30.15 58.57
CA LYS A 124 -19.45 -28.94 59.38
C LYS A 124 -18.08 -28.98 60.06
N ILE A 125 -17.74 -30.11 60.67
CA ILE A 125 -16.47 -30.31 61.40
C ILE A 125 -15.27 -30.38 60.43
N SER A 126 -15.48 -30.88 59.20
CA SER A 126 -14.46 -30.88 58.14
C SER A 126 -14.37 -29.54 57.38
N ILE A 127 -15.48 -28.83 57.22
CA ILE A 127 -15.63 -27.55 56.52
C ILE A 127 -15.05 -26.40 57.36
N GLU A 128 -15.15 -26.40 58.68
CA GLU A 128 -14.58 -25.31 59.48
C GLU A 128 -13.05 -25.16 59.30
N ASN A 129 -12.34 -26.26 59.01
CA ASN A 129 -10.90 -26.23 58.69
C ASN A 129 -10.60 -26.23 57.19
N SER A 130 -11.36 -26.94 56.33
CA SER A 130 -11.08 -26.97 54.88
C SER A 130 -11.68 -25.78 54.10
N SER A 131 -12.72 -25.13 54.63
CA SER A 131 -13.36 -23.96 54.02
C SER A 131 -12.49 -22.73 54.13
N TYR A 132 -11.78 -22.56 55.25
CA TYR A 132 -10.88 -21.43 55.42
C TYR A 132 -9.70 -21.50 54.45
N ASP A 133 -9.05 -22.67 54.28
CA ASP A 133 -7.94 -22.82 53.35
C ASP A 133 -8.37 -22.74 51.88
N ARG A 134 -9.55 -23.26 51.54
CA ARG A 134 -10.12 -23.13 50.19
C ARG A 134 -10.53 -21.69 49.89
N LEU A 135 -11.18 -21.01 50.83
CA LEU A 135 -11.52 -19.60 50.73
C LEU A 135 -10.26 -18.74 50.62
N ARG A 136 -9.25 -19.02 51.43
CA ARG A 136 -7.93 -18.37 51.37
C ARG A 136 -7.29 -18.56 50.00
N THR A 137 -7.29 -19.78 49.45
CA THR A 137 -6.74 -20.06 48.12
C THR A 137 -7.50 -19.31 47.02
N ASN A 138 -8.84 -19.27 47.09
CA ASN A 138 -9.66 -18.51 46.15
C ASN A 138 -9.40 -17.01 46.26
N ILE A 139 -9.29 -16.46 47.48
CA ILE A 139 -8.93 -15.06 47.72
C ILE A 139 -7.54 -14.77 47.14
N PHE A 140 -6.55 -15.62 47.37
CA PHE A 140 -5.21 -15.46 46.79
C PHE A 140 -5.23 -15.50 45.27
N SER A 141 -5.99 -16.43 44.67
CA SER A 141 -6.15 -16.51 43.23
C SER A 141 -6.81 -15.25 42.66
N LEU A 142 -7.84 -14.73 43.32
CA LEU A 142 -8.51 -13.49 42.92
C LEU A 142 -7.58 -12.28 43.06
N LEU A 143 -6.81 -12.19 44.15
CA LEU A 143 -5.83 -11.12 44.34
C LEU A 143 -4.72 -11.16 43.29
N ASN A 144 -4.24 -12.34 42.92
CA ASN A 144 -3.26 -12.49 41.84
C ASN A 144 -3.87 -12.10 40.49
N HIS A 145 -5.10 -12.53 40.21
CA HIS A 145 -5.79 -12.13 38.99
C HIS A 145 -6.02 -10.61 38.92
N LEU A 146 -6.37 -9.96 40.03
CA LEU A 146 -6.49 -8.51 40.11
C LEU A 146 -5.16 -7.80 39.83
N LYS A 147 -4.04 -8.32 40.36
CA LYS A 147 -2.69 -7.78 40.06
C LYS A 147 -2.34 -7.93 38.58
N ASP A 148 -2.66 -9.07 37.97
CA ASP A 148 -2.43 -9.29 36.54
C ASP A 148 -3.26 -8.32 35.69
N LEU A 149 -4.52 -8.09 36.06
CA LEU A 149 -5.38 -7.11 35.39
C LEU A 149 -4.87 -5.67 35.56
N GLU A 150 -4.35 -5.30 36.74
CA GLU A 150 -3.71 -4.00 36.95
C GLU A 150 -2.46 -3.83 36.08
N ALA A 151 -1.62 -4.86 35.97
CA ALA A 151 -0.45 -4.84 35.11
C ALA A 151 -0.83 -4.72 33.63
N GLN A 152 -1.85 -5.46 33.18
CA GLN A 152 -2.37 -5.37 31.81
C GLN A 152 -2.94 -3.98 31.53
N LYS A 153 -3.71 -3.40 32.46
CA LYS A 153 -4.24 -2.05 32.34
C LYS A 153 -3.10 -1.03 32.16
N LEU A 154 -2.03 -1.12 32.95
CA LEU A 154 -0.88 -0.22 32.84
C LEU A 154 -0.16 -0.37 31.49
N SER A 155 0.01 -1.62 31.01
CA SER A 155 0.59 -1.90 29.69
C SER A 155 -0.23 -1.26 28.57
N LEU A 156 -1.56 -1.46 28.59
CA LEU A 156 -2.47 -0.88 27.60
C LEU A 156 -2.49 0.66 27.64
N GLN A 157 -2.42 1.26 28.83
CA GLN A 157 -2.29 2.71 28.97
C GLN A 157 -1.01 3.23 28.31
N THR A 158 0.11 2.55 28.55
CA THR A 158 1.40 2.90 27.95
C THR A 158 1.38 2.77 26.42
N GLU A 159 0.79 1.69 25.89
CA GLU A 159 0.64 1.50 24.45
C GLU A 159 -0.23 2.59 23.82
N ASN A 160 -1.32 2.96 24.48
CA ASN A 160 -2.23 4.01 24.01
C ASN A 160 -1.52 5.37 23.95
N GLU A 161 -0.72 5.71 24.97
CA GLU A 161 0.11 6.92 24.97
C GLU A 161 1.12 6.93 23.80
N ILE A 162 1.79 5.81 23.54
CA ILE A 162 2.73 5.69 22.40
C ILE A 162 2.00 5.88 21.06
N ILE A 163 0.83 5.25 20.89
CA ILE A 163 0.03 5.37 19.67
C ILE A 163 -0.44 6.81 19.49
N ASN A 164 -0.95 7.46 20.52
CA ASN A 164 -1.38 8.85 20.46
C ASN A 164 -0.23 9.78 20.08
N LYS A 165 0.97 9.57 20.64
CA LYS A 165 2.16 10.31 20.25
C LYS A 165 2.55 10.11 18.78
N LYS A 166 2.46 8.88 18.26
CA LYS A 166 2.71 8.61 16.83
C LYS A 166 1.68 9.29 15.94
N ILE A 167 0.40 9.31 16.35
CA ILE A 167 -0.68 9.99 15.63
C ILE A 167 -0.41 11.49 15.58
N THR A 168 -0.04 12.12 16.69
CA THR A 168 0.27 13.56 16.72
C THR A 168 1.48 13.89 15.85
N GLU A 169 2.58 13.14 15.96
CA GLU A 169 3.77 13.33 15.13
C GLU A 169 3.48 13.16 13.62
N THR A 170 2.60 12.22 13.26
CA THR A 170 2.21 11.98 11.86
C THR A 170 1.35 13.13 11.34
N LYS A 171 0.34 13.55 12.11
CA LYS A 171 -0.50 14.70 11.78
C LYS A 171 0.34 15.96 11.63
N GLU A 172 1.25 16.24 12.55
CA GLU A 172 2.13 17.41 12.44
C GLU A 172 2.94 17.40 11.14
N LYS A 173 3.42 16.24 10.66
CA LYS A 173 4.13 16.14 9.38
C LYS A 173 3.24 16.32 8.16
N GLU A 174 2.03 15.75 8.17
CA GLU A 174 1.12 15.76 7.02
C GLU A 174 0.42 17.12 6.82
N TYR A 175 0.21 17.88 7.90
CA TYR A 175 -0.45 19.18 7.87
C TYR A 175 0.52 20.38 7.89
N ARG A 176 1.82 20.14 8.04
CA ARG A 176 2.82 21.22 8.02
C ARG A 176 2.90 21.86 6.62
N PRO A 177 2.73 23.18 6.51
CA PRO A 177 2.94 23.88 5.24
C PRO A 177 4.41 23.77 4.80
N LEU A 178 4.64 23.39 3.54
CA LEU A 178 5.96 23.27 2.92
C LEU A 178 6.03 24.15 1.67
N GLU A 179 7.22 24.66 1.34
CA GLU A 179 7.44 25.42 0.10
C GLU A 179 7.83 24.48 -1.04
N CYS A 180 7.14 24.57 -2.18
CA CYS A 180 7.45 23.75 -3.35
C CYS A 180 8.73 24.24 -4.06
N LYS A 181 9.72 23.37 -4.25
CA LYS A 181 10.96 23.65 -4.98
C LYS A 181 10.73 24.11 -6.43
N ASN A 182 9.65 23.63 -7.06
CA ASN A 182 9.32 23.89 -8.46
C ASN A 182 8.56 25.20 -8.67
N CYS A 183 7.38 25.36 -8.05
CA CYS A 183 6.53 26.55 -8.23
C CYS A 183 6.74 27.64 -7.19
N LYS A 184 7.45 27.37 -6.08
CA LYS A 184 7.65 28.27 -4.93
C LYS A 184 6.40 28.60 -4.12
N SER A 185 5.26 27.97 -4.43
CA SER A 185 4.04 28.09 -3.61
C SER A 185 4.15 27.25 -2.35
N ILE A 186 3.55 27.75 -1.26
CA ILE A 186 3.33 26.99 -0.03
C ILE A 186 2.18 26.00 -0.26
N PHE A 187 2.36 24.75 0.13
CA PHE A 187 1.36 23.70 0.00
C PHE A 187 1.30 22.81 1.25
N ILE A 188 0.17 22.13 1.45
CA ILE A 188 0.00 21.14 2.53
C ILE A 188 0.12 19.74 1.91
N PRO A 189 1.02 18.87 2.40
CA PRO A 189 1.27 17.54 1.84
C PRO A 189 0.01 16.70 1.64
N ILE A 190 -0.94 16.70 2.59
CA ILE A 190 -2.17 15.92 2.49
C ILE A 190 -3.10 16.36 1.34
N GLN A 191 -2.96 17.60 0.87
CA GLN A 191 -3.72 18.16 -0.26
C GLN A 191 -2.95 18.03 -1.58
N ASN A 192 -1.72 17.50 -1.55
CA ASN A 192 -0.87 17.38 -2.74
C ASN A 192 -1.31 16.19 -3.59
N HIS A 193 -1.82 16.47 -4.78
CA HIS A 193 -2.18 15.47 -5.78
C HIS A 193 -1.36 15.66 -7.06
N ASP A 194 -1.43 14.71 -7.98
CA ASP A 194 -0.62 14.68 -9.21
C ASP A 194 -0.78 15.90 -10.14
N MET A 195 -1.81 16.73 -9.89
CA MET A 195 -2.12 17.92 -10.66
C MET A 195 -2.07 19.23 -9.86
N ALA A 196 -1.55 19.21 -8.64
CA ALA A 196 -1.59 20.36 -7.73
C ALA A 196 -0.54 21.44 -8.09
N CYS A 197 0.60 21.04 -8.66
CA CYS A 197 1.71 21.94 -8.97
C CYS A 197 1.82 22.22 -10.47
N SER A 198 1.44 23.43 -10.86
CA SER A 198 1.73 23.99 -12.19
C SER A 198 3.01 24.81 -12.15
N TYR A 199 4.00 24.46 -12.99
CA TYR A 199 5.28 25.17 -13.04
C TYR A 199 5.92 25.12 -14.43
N HIS A 200 6.98 25.91 -14.59
CA HIS A 200 7.81 25.91 -15.79
C HIS A 200 9.16 25.27 -15.44
N PRO A 201 9.54 24.11 -16.03
CA PRO A 201 10.87 23.53 -15.85
C PRO A 201 11.97 24.32 -16.59
N GLY A 202 11.56 25.28 -17.42
CA GLY A 202 12.44 26.15 -18.19
C GLY A 202 13.05 27.31 -17.38
N LYS A 203 14.05 28.00 -17.97
CA LYS A 203 14.62 29.24 -17.45
C LYS A 203 13.92 30.46 -18.05
N LEU A 204 13.87 31.56 -17.31
CA LEU A 204 13.41 32.85 -17.79
C LEU A 204 14.39 33.41 -18.82
N LYS A 205 13.88 33.88 -19.95
CA LYS A 205 14.63 34.60 -20.99
C LYS A 205 13.94 35.92 -21.30
N TYR A 206 14.71 36.90 -21.78
CA TYR A 206 14.21 38.23 -22.12
C TYR A 206 14.14 38.40 -23.64
N TYR A 207 12.92 38.39 -24.18
CA TYR A 207 12.52 38.54 -25.59
C TYR A 207 10.98 38.52 -25.63
N SER A 208 10.35 38.63 -26.80
CA SER A 208 8.88 38.69 -26.89
C SER A 208 8.17 37.35 -26.60
N CYS A 209 7.27 37.36 -25.61
CA CYS A 209 6.35 36.28 -25.28
C CYS A 209 5.42 35.97 -26.47
N ARG A 210 5.24 34.69 -26.84
CA ARG A 210 4.35 34.30 -27.94
C ARG A 210 2.86 34.56 -27.67
N GLY A 211 2.47 34.75 -26.41
CA GLY A 211 1.08 34.99 -26.03
C GLY A 211 0.68 36.47 -26.05
N CYS A 212 1.47 37.32 -25.42
CA CYS A 212 1.14 38.73 -25.20
C CYS A 212 2.20 39.73 -25.69
N GLY A 213 3.34 39.27 -26.20
CA GLY A 213 4.43 40.13 -26.66
C GLY A 213 5.35 40.68 -25.55
N GLU A 214 5.10 40.43 -24.26
CA GLU A 214 5.95 40.90 -23.16
C GLU A 214 7.42 40.46 -23.28
N ASP A 215 8.34 41.28 -22.77
CA ASP A 215 9.80 41.10 -22.90
C ASP A 215 10.40 39.99 -22.05
N ALA A 216 9.60 39.17 -21.36
CA ALA A 216 10.07 38.06 -20.54
C ALA A 216 9.21 36.81 -20.74
N TYR A 217 9.83 35.66 -20.99
CA TYR A 217 9.13 34.38 -21.19
C TYR A 217 9.91 33.19 -20.64
N MET A 218 9.22 32.06 -20.46
CA MET A 218 9.82 30.79 -20.04
C MET A 218 10.18 29.94 -21.26
N ASN A 219 11.44 29.50 -21.37
CA ASN A 219 11.89 28.77 -22.56
C ASN A 219 11.26 27.37 -22.75
N CYS A 220 10.54 26.82 -21.76
CA CYS A 220 9.83 25.55 -21.91
C CYS A 220 8.63 25.63 -22.87
N CYS A 221 7.96 26.78 -22.93
CA CYS A 221 6.69 26.93 -23.65
C CYS A 221 6.59 28.23 -24.44
N LEU A 222 7.60 29.11 -24.33
CA LEU A 222 7.68 30.40 -25.00
C LEU A 222 6.57 31.38 -24.59
N LYS A 223 6.01 31.21 -23.38
CA LYS A 223 4.99 32.08 -22.77
C LYS A 223 5.52 32.72 -21.48
N CYS A 224 5.03 33.92 -21.16
CA CYS A 224 5.31 34.60 -19.90
C CYS A 224 4.44 34.04 -18.76
N LYS A 225 4.78 34.38 -17.52
CA LYS A 225 4.03 33.95 -16.32
C LYS A 225 2.56 34.41 -16.33
N LYS A 226 2.25 35.54 -16.97
CA LYS A 226 0.87 36.04 -17.09
C LYS A 226 0.04 35.22 -18.08
N CYS A 227 0.66 34.77 -19.17
CA CYS A 227 -0.02 33.95 -20.18
C CYS A 227 -0.17 32.48 -19.80
N SER A 228 0.62 31.98 -18.84
CA SER A 228 0.61 30.60 -18.40
C SER A 228 1.26 30.48 -17.03
N GLU A 229 0.52 30.00 -16.04
CA GLU A 229 1.02 29.75 -14.69
C GLU A 229 2.11 28.65 -14.68
N GLY A 230 1.97 27.64 -15.55
CA GLY A 230 2.92 26.56 -15.74
C GLY A 230 2.69 25.81 -17.04
N CYS A 231 3.77 25.32 -17.67
CA CYS A 231 3.72 24.48 -18.87
C CYS A 231 3.74 22.98 -18.55
N LYS A 232 4.03 22.61 -17.29
CA LYS A 232 4.03 21.25 -16.78
C LYS A 232 3.23 21.18 -15.49
N ILE A 233 2.47 20.10 -15.32
CA ILE A 233 1.66 19.83 -14.15
C ILE A 233 2.19 18.56 -13.47
N SER A 234 2.41 18.60 -12.15
CA SER A 234 2.80 17.45 -11.33
C SER A 234 2.34 17.61 -9.87
N HIS A 235 2.75 16.71 -8.98
CA HIS A 235 2.74 16.95 -7.54
C HIS A 235 3.74 18.06 -7.15
N HIS A 236 3.46 18.77 -6.06
CA HIS A 236 4.43 19.65 -5.40
C HIS A 236 5.59 18.82 -4.82
N VAL A 237 6.79 19.39 -4.82
CA VAL A 237 8.02 18.75 -4.30
C VAL A 237 8.63 19.68 -3.26
N ALA A 238 8.76 19.23 -2.02
CA ALA A 238 9.43 19.97 -0.94
C ALA A 238 10.95 19.72 -0.92
#